data_AF-A0A6A0AAL6-F1
#
_entry.id   AF-A0A6A0AAL6-F1
#
_cell.length_a   1.000
_cell.length_b   1.000
_cell.length_c   1.000
_cell.angle_alpha   90.00
_cell.angle_beta   90.00
_cell.angle_gamma   90.00
#
_symmetry.space_group_name_H-M   'P 1'
#
loop_
_entity.id
_entity.type
_entity.pdbx_description
1 polymer ?
#
loop_
_entity_poly.entity_id
_entity_poly.type
_entity_poly.pdbx_seq_one_letter_code
_entity_poly.pdbx_strand_id
1 'polypeptide(L)'
;LPPVSLNIDSTPLEKVDWFQTPEQEASCDQLRFKWKPGVEGAVEKLESFLTNRLTSFEADRAKVDRDSTSQLSPWIHIGTISVRYIFYRALPSITNSCKDFLQQMGYREYSRYLSFHFPFITERALLAHLRACPWRLDQAAFK
;
A
#
# COMPACT_ATOMS: atom_id res chain seq x y z
N LEU A 1 -19.50 32.07 8.33
CA LEU A 1 -18.05 31.98 8.10
C LEU A 1 -17.59 33.29 7.48
N PRO A 2 -16.43 33.86 7.88
CA PRO A 2 -15.89 35.03 7.20
C PRO A 2 -15.59 34.71 5.72
N PRO A 3 -15.64 35.71 4.81
CA PRO A 3 -15.32 35.50 3.41
C PRO A 3 -13.86 35.07 3.26
N VAL A 4 -13.61 34.05 2.44
CA VAL A 4 -12.26 33.60 2.10
C VAL A 4 -11.58 34.72 1.30
N SER A 5 -10.33 35.07 1.68
CA SER A 5 -9.54 36.07 0.97
C SER A 5 -9.39 35.68 -0.51
N LEU A 6 -9.63 36.63 -1.41
CA LEU A 6 -9.44 36.44 -2.86
C LEU A 6 -7.96 36.39 -3.26
N ASN A 7 -7.08 36.93 -2.40
CA ASN A 7 -5.64 36.87 -2.58
C ASN A 7 -5.07 35.89 -1.57
N ILE A 8 -4.62 34.74 -2.07
CA ILE A 8 -3.86 33.75 -1.31
C ILE A 8 -2.47 33.70 -1.94
N ASP A 9 -1.45 34.06 -1.15
CA ASP A 9 -0.06 33.96 -1.60
C ASP A 9 0.31 32.48 -1.75
N SER A 10 0.87 32.11 -2.91
CA SER A 10 1.37 30.76 -3.14
C SER A 10 2.79 30.63 -2.59
N THR A 11 3.05 29.49 -1.93
CA THR A 11 4.41 29.14 -1.50
C THR A 11 5.01 28.17 -2.51
N PRO A 12 6.21 28.44 -3.07
CA PRO A 12 6.93 27.50 -3.91
C PRO A 12 7.20 26.19 -3.16
N LEU A 13 7.13 25.07 -3.88
CA LEU A 13 7.24 23.72 -3.29
C LEU A 13 8.56 23.53 -2.52
N GLU A 14 9.62 24.16 -2.99
CA GLU A 14 10.98 24.09 -2.42
C GLU A 14 11.09 24.80 -1.08
N LYS A 15 10.18 25.74 -0.79
CA LYS A 15 10.14 26.49 0.47
C LYS A 15 9.22 25.86 1.52
N VAL A 16 8.50 24.80 1.15
CA VAL A 16 7.66 24.07 2.10
C VAL A 16 8.56 23.20 2.95
N ASP A 17 8.57 23.47 4.25
CA ASP A 17 9.20 22.57 5.21
C ASP A 17 8.29 21.36 5.44
N TRP A 18 8.69 20.24 4.85
CA TRP A 18 7.96 18.97 4.95
C TRP A 18 8.27 18.22 6.25
N PHE A 19 9.32 18.61 6.98
CA PHE A 19 9.86 17.83 8.10
C PHE A 19 9.83 18.64 9.39
N GLN A 20 9.18 18.11 10.42
CA GLN A 20 9.11 18.74 11.73
C GLN A 20 10.29 18.36 12.63
N THR A 21 11.05 17.32 12.25
CA THR A 21 12.17 16.77 13.03
C THR A 21 13.27 16.18 12.12
N PRO A 22 14.55 16.17 12.55
CA PRO A 22 15.64 15.52 11.81
C PRO A 22 15.45 14.02 11.62
N GLU A 23 14.80 13.33 12.56
CA GLU A 23 14.51 11.90 12.46
C GLU A 23 13.55 11.58 11.31
N GLN A 24 12.56 12.45 11.06
CA GLN A 24 11.65 12.34 9.93
C GLN A 24 12.39 12.48 8.60
N GLU A 25 13.32 13.44 8.52
CA GLU A 25 14.14 13.66 7.33
C GLU A 25 15.03 12.44 7.02
N ALA A 26 15.73 11.90 8.02
CA ALA A 26 16.57 10.71 7.86
C ALA A 26 15.78 9.45 7.45
N SER A 27 14.57 9.27 7.99
CA SER A 27 13.68 8.18 7.59
C SER A 27 13.26 8.28 6.12
N CYS A 28 13.11 9.50 5.59
CA CYS A 28 12.74 9.71 4.20
C CYS A 28 13.84 9.31 3.22
N ASP A 29 15.13 9.42 3.58
CA ASP A 29 16.22 9.01 2.70
C ASP A 29 16.26 7.50 2.47
N GLN A 30 15.99 6.70 3.51
CA GLN A 30 15.85 5.25 3.36
C GLN A 30 14.66 4.86 2.48
N LEU A 31 13.58 5.64 2.55
CA LEU A 31 12.42 5.44 1.67
C LEU A 31 12.76 5.80 0.21
N ARG A 32 13.47 6.90 -0.03
CA ARG A 32 13.93 7.31 -1.37
C ARG A 32 14.82 6.25 -2.02
N PHE A 33 15.65 5.56 -1.24
CA PHE A 33 16.49 4.47 -1.75
C PHE A 33 15.67 3.27 -2.24
N LYS A 34 14.58 2.90 -1.54
CA LYS A 34 13.78 1.72 -1.90
C LYS A 34 12.62 2.01 -2.85
N TRP A 35 12.12 3.23 -2.88
CA TRP A 35 10.88 3.59 -3.56
C TRP A 35 11.09 4.79 -4.48
N LYS A 36 10.68 4.64 -5.74
CA LYS A 36 10.54 5.74 -6.70
C LYS A 36 9.06 6.14 -6.78
N PRO A 37 8.63 7.26 -6.20
CA PRO A 37 7.25 7.73 -6.31
C PRO A 37 6.87 8.01 -7.77
N GLY A 38 5.57 7.98 -8.08
CA GLY A 38 5.04 8.29 -9.41
C GLY A 38 4.80 7.07 -10.30
N VAL A 39 4.21 7.31 -11.48
CA VAL A 39 3.73 6.28 -12.41
C VAL A 39 4.88 5.46 -12.96
N GLU A 40 5.99 6.11 -13.27
CA GLU A 40 7.19 5.45 -13.79
C GLU A 40 7.70 4.36 -12.84
N GLY A 41 7.88 4.69 -11.55
CA GLY A 41 8.34 3.73 -10.55
C GLY A 41 7.35 2.58 -10.34
N ALA A 42 6.04 2.86 -10.44
CA ALA A 42 5.01 1.83 -10.35
C ALA A 42 5.09 0.83 -11.52
N VAL A 43 5.24 1.32 -12.74
CA VAL A 43 5.33 0.50 -13.95
C VAL A 43 6.63 -0.31 -13.94
N GLU A 44 7.76 0.32 -13.63
CA GLU A 44 9.07 -0.36 -13.54
C GLU A 44 9.03 -1.51 -12.51
N LYS A 45 8.43 -1.27 -11.34
CA LYS A 45 8.29 -2.30 -10.31
C LYS A 45 7.38 -3.44 -10.75
N LEU A 46 6.29 -3.14 -11.46
CA LEU A 46 5.39 -4.15 -12.01
C LEU A 46 6.11 -5.01 -13.05
N GLU A 47 6.80 -4.41 -14.02
CA GLU A 47 7.54 -5.16 -15.05
C GLU A 47 8.59 -6.09 -14.46
N SER A 48 9.37 -5.57 -13.50
CA SER A 48 10.40 -6.35 -12.82
C SER A 48 9.80 -7.55 -12.09
N PHE A 49 8.64 -7.37 -11.44
CA PHE A 49 7.94 -8.47 -10.78
C PHE A 49 7.41 -9.51 -11.79
N LEU A 50 6.70 -9.06 -12.84
CA LEU A 50 6.11 -9.94 -13.84
C LEU A 50 7.17 -10.79 -14.57
N THR A 51 8.34 -10.20 -14.81
CA THR A 51 9.44 -10.87 -15.53
C THR A 51 10.22 -11.83 -14.64
N ASN A 52 10.58 -11.42 -13.42
CA ASN A 52 11.59 -12.11 -12.64
C ASN A 52 11.04 -12.98 -11.50
N ARG A 53 9.85 -12.66 -10.97
CA ARG A 53 9.36 -13.22 -9.70
C ARG A 53 7.99 -13.86 -9.81
N LEU A 54 7.18 -13.48 -10.79
CA LEU A 54 5.83 -14.01 -10.95
C LEU A 54 5.83 -15.54 -11.09
N THR A 55 6.83 -16.14 -11.72
CA THR A 55 6.88 -17.59 -11.93
C THR A 55 6.96 -18.39 -10.64
N SER A 56 7.73 -17.95 -9.64
CA SER A 56 7.87 -18.63 -8.34
C SER A 56 6.94 -18.08 -7.25
N PHE A 57 6.08 -17.11 -7.57
CA PHE A 57 5.24 -16.41 -6.60
C PHE A 57 4.39 -17.34 -5.73
N GLU A 58 3.75 -18.36 -6.30
CA GLU A 58 2.94 -19.34 -5.54
C GLU A 58 3.74 -19.99 -4.40
N ALA A 59 4.97 -20.43 -4.70
CA ALA A 59 5.82 -21.15 -3.75
C ALA A 59 6.53 -20.22 -2.75
N ASP A 60 6.80 -18.97 -3.14
CA ASP A 60 7.65 -18.06 -2.37
C ASP A 60 6.89 -16.93 -1.66
N ARG A 61 5.59 -16.72 -1.93
CA ARG A 61 4.81 -15.58 -1.39
C ARG A 61 4.76 -15.49 0.15
N ALA A 62 4.91 -16.61 0.84
CA ALA A 62 4.91 -16.67 2.31
C ALA A 62 6.32 -16.54 2.92
N LYS A 63 7.37 -16.56 2.09
CA LYS A 63 8.76 -16.50 2.55
C LYS A 63 9.19 -15.05 2.75
N VAL A 64 9.86 -14.78 3.87
CA VAL A 64 10.33 -13.43 4.25
C VAL A 64 11.82 -13.22 4.03
N ASP A 65 12.56 -14.29 3.71
CA ASP A 65 14.02 -14.29 3.51
C ASP A 65 14.45 -13.75 2.14
N ARG A 66 13.50 -13.58 1.22
CA ARG A 66 13.76 -13.23 -0.19
C ARG A 66 12.72 -12.27 -0.72
N ASP A 67 13.09 -11.54 -1.75
CA ASP A 67 12.14 -10.71 -2.47
C ASP A 67 11.29 -11.58 -3.40
N SER A 68 10.12 -12.00 -2.92
CA SER A 68 9.18 -12.85 -3.67
C SER A 68 7.93 -12.12 -4.14
N THR A 69 7.58 -10.98 -3.52
CA THR A 69 6.33 -10.28 -3.78
C THR A 69 6.47 -9.18 -4.83
N SER A 70 5.35 -8.61 -5.27
CA SER A 70 5.37 -7.48 -6.20
C SER A 70 5.85 -6.18 -5.54
N GLN A 71 5.67 -6.06 -4.22
CA GLN A 71 5.90 -4.83 -3.45
C GLN A 71 5.13 -3.62 -4.03
N LEU A 72 4.05 -3.82 -4.79
CA LEU A 72 3.32 -2.74 -5.45
C LEU A 72 2.33 -1.98 -4.56
N SER A 73 2.18 -2.38 -3.30
CA SER A 73 1.14 -1.86 -2.40
C SER A 73 1.15 -0.32 -2.25
N PRO A 74 2.29 0.40 -2.19
CA PRO A 74 2.26 1.85 -2.03
C PRO A 74 1.65 2.57 -3.25
N TRP A 75 2.06 2.19 -4.47
CA TRP A 75 1.53 2.79 -5.70
C TRP A 75 0.06 2.43 -5.93
N ILE A 76 -0.36 1.22 -5.56
CA ILE A 76 -1.76 0.77 -5.64
C ILE A 76 -2.65 1.53 -4.63
N HIS A 77 -2.12 1.81 -3.43
CA HIS A 77 -2.85 2.54 -2.40
C HIS A 77 -3.12 3.99 -2.81
N ILE A 78 -2.10 4.68 -3.33
CA ILE A 78 -2.19 6.06 -3.82
C ILE A 78 -3.02 6.15 -5.12
N GLY A 79 -3.10 5.06 -5.88
CA GLY A 79 -3.81 5.02 -7.17
C GLY A 79 -2.96 5.50 -8.35
N THR A 80 -1.63 5.55 -8.16
CA THR A 80 -0.66 5.89 -9.20
C THR A 80 -0.62 4.84 -10.31
N ILE A 81 -1.00 3.59 -10.00
CA ILE A 81 -1.21 2.52 -10.97
C ILE A 81 -2.59 1.90 -10.80
N SER A 82 -3.26 1.63 -11.91
CA SER A 82 -4.59 1.02 -11.91
C SER A 82 -4.51 -0.48 -11.63
N VAL A 83 -5.37 -0.99 -10.74
CA VAL A 83 -5.53 -2.44 -10.50
C VAL A 83 -5.95 -3.16 -11.78
N ARG A 84 -6.82 -2.54 -12.59
CA ARG A 84 -7.22 -3.07 -13.90
C ARG A 84 -6.03 -3.20 -14.85
N TYR A 85 -5.13 -2.21 -14.83
CA TYR A 85 -3.90 -2.28 -15.62
C TYR A 85 -3.02 -3.45 -15.18
N ILE A 86 -2.78 -3.60 -13.87
CA ILE A 86 -2.01 -4.74 -13.32
C ILE A 86 -2.63 -6.08 -13.74
N PHE A 87 -3.96 -6.21 -13.65
CA PHE A 87 -4.68 -7.41 -14.04
C PHE A 87 -4.42 -7.78 -15.50
N TYR A 88 -4.62 -6.84 -16.43
CA TYR A 88 -4.38 -7.10 -17.87
C TYR A 88 -2.91 -7.37 -18.19
N ARG A 89 -1.97 -6.78 -17.46
CA ARG A 89 -0.54 -7.02 -17.65
C ARG A 89 -0.09 -8.40 -17.16
N ALA A 90 -0.72 -8.93 -16.11
CA ALA A 90 -0.42 -10.27 -15.60
C ALA A 90 -1.12 -11.40 -16.39
N LEU A 91 -2.27 -11.11 -17.02
CA LEU A 91 -3.12 -12.09 -17.69
C LEU A 91 -2.42 -12.97 -18.75
N PRO A 92 -1.49 -12.47 -19.60
CA PRO A 92 -0.80 -13.29 -20.60
C PRO A 92 -0.02 -14.47 -20.00
N SER A 93 0.40 -14.36 -18.74
CA SER A 93 1.16 -15.37 -18.03
C SER A 93 0.23 -16.32 -17.28
N ILE A 94 -0.56 -17.15 -17.98
CA ILE A 94 -1.58 -18.05 -17.38
C ILE A 94 -0.90 -19.23 -16.63
N THR A 95 -0.28 -18.92 -15.50
CA THR A 95 0.36 -19.87 -14.57
C THR A 95 -0.41 -19.90 -13.25
N ASN A 96 -0.17 -20.93 -12.42
CA ASN A 96 -0.76 -20.97 -11.07
C ASN A 96 -0.31 -19.78 -10.24
N SER A 97 0.97 -19.41 -10.32
CA SER A 97 1.50 -18.21 -9.67
C SER A 97 0.82 -16.91 -10.11
N CYS A 98 0.39 -16.79 -11.37
CA CYS A 98 -0.42 -15.66 -11.81
C CYS A 98 -1.82 -15.68 -11.21
N LYS A 99 -2.49 -16.84 -11.16
CA LYS A 99 -3.79 -16.98 -10.48
C LYS A 99 -3.69 -16.58 -9.01
N ASP A 100 -2.65 -17.04 -8.31
CA ASP A 100 -2.37 -16.69 -6.92
C ASP A 100 -2.12 -15.18 -6.75
N PHE A 101 -1.35 -14.57 -7.65
CA PHE A 101 -1.11 -13.13 -7.65
C PHE A 101 -2.41 -12.33 -7.87
N LEU A 102 -3.23 -12.73 -8.83
CA LEU A 102 -4.53 -12.10 -9.08
C LEU A 102 -5.51 -12.33 -7.92
N GLN A 103 -5.43 -13.46 -7.23
CA GLN A 103 -6.19 -13.68 -6.00
C GLN A 103 -5.78 -12.69 -4.89
N GLN A 104 -4.49 -12.36 -4.77
CA GLN A 104 -4.05 -11.30 -3.83
C GLN A 104 -4.66 -9.94 -4.17
N MET A 105 -4.79 -9.62 -5.45
CA MET A 105 -5.53 -8.41 -5.87
C MET A 105 -7.02 -8.51 -5.53
N GLY A 106 -7.60 -9.70 -5.62
CA GLY A 106 -8.96 -9.98 -5.15
C GLY A 106 -9.16 -9.66 -3.66
N TYR A 107 -8.19 -10.00 -2.80
CA TYR A 107 -8.26 -9.65 -1.37
C TYR A 107 -8.29 -8.14 -1.12
N ARG A 108 -7.61 -7.34 -1.95
CA ARG A 108 -7.71 -5.88 -1.89
C ARG A 108 -9.15 -5.41 -2.16
N GLU A 109 -9.76 -5.89 -3.24
CA GLU A 109 -11.14 -5.52 -3.59
C GLU A 109 -12.13 -6.01 -2.54
N TYR A 110 -11.91 -7.21 -2.01
CA TYR A 110 -12.72 -7.77 -0.93
C TYR A 110 -12.61 -6.95 0.36
N SER A 111 -11.42 -6.46 0.73
CA SER A 111 -11.26 -5.57 1.87
C SER A 111 -12.05 -4.27 1.69
N ARG A 112 -12.08 -3.69 0.48
CA ARG A 112 -12.89 -2.49 0.19
C ARG A 112 -14.38 -2.80 0.27
N TYR A 113 -14.78 -3.95 -0.28
CA TYR A 113 -16.15 -4.45 -0.18
C TYR A 113 -16.60 -4.59 1.28
N LEU A 114 -15.76 -5.16 2.15
CA LEU A 114 -16.04 -5.28 3.57
C LEU A 114 -16.20 -3.91 4.24
N SER A 115 -15.29 -2.97 4.01
CA SER A 115 -15.40 -1.62 4.59
C SER A 115 -16.64 -0.86 4.12
N PHE A 116 -17.08 -1.08 2.87
CA PHE A 116 -18.30 -0.48 2.36
C PHE A 116 -19.56 -1.07 3.01
N HIS A 117 -19.65 -2.39 3.13
CA HIS A 117 -20.84 -3.06 3.69
C HIS A 117 -20.87 -3.06 5.22
N PHE A 118 -19.71 -2.95 5.87
CA PHE A 118 -19.54 -2.89 7.31
C PHE A 118 -18.70 -1.66 7.70
N PRO A 119 -19.26 -0.44 7.64
CA PRO A 119 -18.52 0.80 7.94
C PRO A 119 -17.88 0.80 9.34
N PHE A 120 -18.41 0.03 10.28
CA PHE A 120 -17.90 -0.07 11.65
C PHE A 120 -16.59 -0.87 11.79
N ILE A 121 -16.14 -1.58 10.75
CA ILE A 121 -15.02 -2.53 10.83
C ILE A 121 -13.68 -1.85 11.24
N THR A 122 -13.57 -0.54 11.02
CA THR A 122 -12.40 0.26 11.41
C THR A 122 -12.35 0.56 12.91
N GLU A 123 -13.50 0.51 13.59
CA GLU A 123 -13.62 0.88 15.01
C GLU A 123 -13.84 -0.33 15.92
N ARG A 124 -14.50 -1.38 15.41
CA ARG A 124 -14.86 -2.55 16.21
C ARG A 124 -14.69 -3.84 15.41
N ALA A 125 -14.39 -4.93 16.12
CA ALA A 125 -14.25 -6.24 15.52
C ALA A 125 -15.50 -6.65 14.73
N LEU A 126 -15.29 -7.23 13.54
CA LEU A 126 -16.34 -7.76 12.69
C LEU A 126 -17.12 -8.87 13.42
N LEU A 127 -16.38 -9.78 14.07
CA LEU A 127 -16.94 -10.86 14.88
C LEU A 127 -17.45 -10.32 16.22
N ALA A 128 -18.76 -10.46 16.46
CA ALA A 128 -19.42 -9.86 17.62
C ALA A 128 -18.87 -10.32 18.97
N HIS A 129 -18.50 -11.60 19.10
CA HIS A 129 -17.96 -12.16 20.34
C HIS A 129 -16.57 -11.63 20.71
N LEU A 130 -15.81 -11.07 19.76
CA LEU A 130 -14.50 -10.47 20.01
C LEU A 130 -14.58 -8.99 20.42
N ARG A 131 -15.77 -8.37 20.38
CA ARG A 131 -15.92 -6.94 20.69
C ARG A 131 -15.64 -6.60 22.16
N ALA A 132 -15.76 -7.56 23.06
CA ALA A 132 -15.49 -7.40 24.49
C ALA A 132 -14.13 -8.01 24.91
N CYS A 133 -13.18 -8.18 23.98
CA CYS A 133 -11.85 -8.68 24.30
C CYS A 133 -11.12 -7.71 25.26
N PRO A 134 -10.62 -8.18 26.42
CA PRO A 134 -9.95 -7.33 27.40
C PRO A 134 -8.50 -7.06 26.98
N TRP A 135 -8.28 -6.09 26.08
CA TRP A 135 -6.94 -5.70 25.65
C TRP A 135 -6.10 -5.15 26.82
N ARG A 136 -4.85 -5.60 26.92
CA ARG A 136 -3.89 -5.06 27.90
C ARG A 136 -3.29 -3.76 27.37
N LEU A 137 -3.62 -2.64 28.03
CA LEU A 137 -3.06 -1.32 27.73
C LEU A 137 -1.74 -1.11 28.48
N ASP A 138 -0.66 -1.69 28.00
CA ASP A 138 0.68 -1.54 28.57
C ASP A 138 1.60 -0.77 27.61
N GLN A 139 1.91 0.47 27.98
CA GLN A 139 2.73 1.36 27.15
C GLN A 139 4.19 0.90 27.04
N ALA A 140 4.72 0.22 28.05
CA ALA A 140 6.10 -0.26 28.05
C ALA A 140 6.27 -1.49 27.16
N ALA A 141 5.25 -2.34 27.08
CA ALA A 141 5.24 -3.46 26.13
C ALA A 141 4.98 -3.04 24.68
N PHE A 142 4.37 -1.87 24.45
CA PHE A 142 4.05 -1.36 23.11
C PHE A 142 5.20 -0.58 22.43
N LYS A 143 6.04 0.11 23.22
CA LYS A 143 7.20 0.87 22.70
C LYS A 143 8.38 -0.04 22.45
#